data_AF-A0A924IJC1-F1
#
_entry.id   AF-A0A924IJC1-F1
#
_cell.length_a   1.000
_cell.length_b   1.000
_cell.length_c   1.000
_cell.angle_alpha   90.00
_cell.angle_beta   90.00
_cell.angle_gamma   90.00
#
_symmetry.space_group_name_H-M   'P 1'
#
loop_
_entity.id
_entity.type
_entity.pdbx_description
1 polymer ?
#
loop_
_entity_poly.entity_id
_entity_poly.type
_entity_poly.pdbx_seq_one_letter_code
_entity_poly.pdbx_strand_id
1 'polypeptide(L)'
;MNKRFFTFLFFCSLSLCATSVVEAKLIQILHTNDTHSYLDHYRHNESLGGAARLKSLIDYYKSKAQGEGIKTIVMDAGDFTEGNLYYMADNARKVFEVHNEMGYDVGAMGNHDYLMGTSDLNKILGEMDLKFSLLVANLQMNSDFKNIRDKILPYKEIEIDGIKIGIIGLTTNDILFKWRLVGVKITSPYKAANYYEALLKSRNNDFIIALTHLGVLNDIELAMRTKDIDLIVGGHSHTALFKPSYGVNKRMKKVPIVQAGMHTEYLGKLIIDLQKGMPLKIVSYELVPVKYEASDTKIKGLVEEANNDLYASYGKEWLEEEIGFSDLKAEDIDGARKWAYFITDSIKEKAGTQIAIHTPFMNGKDFPIGNISRRDLINSFPRVFDLKDKYGWSIYTTKIKGVWLKVVFESLMHLGTPLTFSGINMEFTKNEKDVKIKHLTVDGKPVNPFKYYSVAFTEGIILGAEGVNSKMTAILTNPQNTNYKIWATLEEKVAQAQNLKLSKIGEEGHLYITPNQVIPSDL
;
A
#
# COMPACT_ATOMS: atom_id res chain seq x y z
N MET A 1 37.84 -31.12 86.86
CA MET A 1 36.60 -30.49 86.37
C MET A 1 36.92 -29.11 85.85
N ASN A 2 36.85 -28.86 84.53
CA ASN A 2 36.36 -27.61 83.95
C ASN A 2 36.22 -27.75 82.43
N LYS A 3 34.98 -27.55 81.98
CA LYS A 3 34.54 -27.41 80.59
C LYS A 3 35.16 -26.13 79.99
N ARG A 4 35.20 -26.03 78.66
CA ARG A 4 34.58 -24.97 77.81
C ARG A 4 35.37 -24.78 76.49
N PHE A 5 34.75 -25.18 75.38
CA PHE A 5 34.19 -24.35 74.30
C PHE A 5 35.12 -24.24 73.07
N PHE A 6 34.82 -25.08 72.07
CA PHE A 6 35.22 -24.86 70.68
C PHE A 6 34.34 -23.73 70.12
N THR A 7 34.93 -22.61 69.75
CA THR A 7 34.24 -21.55 68.98
C THR A 7 34.60 -21.74 67.51
N PHE A 8 33.65 -22.27 66.74
CA PHE A 8 33.72 -22.35 65.28
C PHE A 8 33.29 -21.00 64.71
N LEU A 9 34.24 -20.21 64.19
CA LEU A 9 33.95 -18.93 63.54
C LEU A 9 33.63 -19.20 62.06
N PHE A 10 32.33 -19.29 61.77
CA PHE A 10 31.77 -19.36 60.42
C PHE A 10 31.77 -17.93 59.84
N PHE A 11 32.77 -17.58 59.04
CA PHE A 11 32.74 -16.33 58.27
C PHE A 11 31.78 -16.50 57.09
N CYS A 12 30.53 -16.06 57.26
CA CYS A 12 29.59 -15.86 56.16
C CYS A 12 30.14 -14.81 55.19
N SER A 13 30.56 -15.23 54.01
CA SER A 13 30.74 -14.33 52.87
C SER A 13 29.38 -13.78 52.45
N LEU A 14 29.06 -12.53 52.85
CA LEU A 14 27.99 -11.77 52.22
C LEU A 14 28.39 -11.48 50.77
N SER A 15 28.01 -12.35 49.84
CA SER A 15 27.96 -11.98 48.42
C SER A 15 26.85 -10.95 48.27
N LEU A 16 27.23 -9.67 48.19
CA LEU A 16 26.35 -8.60 47.70
C LEU A 16 25.95 -8.97 46.26
N CYS A 17 24.82 -9.67 46.10
CA CYS A 17 24.13 -9.70 44.81
C CYS A 17 23.63 -8.27 44.56
N ALA A 18 24.41 -7.48 43.83
CA ALA A 18 23.91 -6.27 43.21
C ALA A 18 22.79 -6.68 42.25
N THR A 19 21.54 -6.60 42.70
CA THR A 19 20.39 -6.64 41.81
C THR A 19 20.47 -5.38 40.97
N SER A 20 20.98 -5.51 39.74
CA SER A 20 20.79 -4.47 38.74
C SER A 20 19.29 -4.28 38.58
N VAL A 21 18.77 -3.16 39.07
CA VAL A 21 17.40 -2.76 38.78
C VAL A 21 17.34 -2.60 37.26
N VAL A 22 16.65 -3.51 36.57
CA VAL A 22 16.40 -3.39 35.14
C VAL A 22 15.43 -2.22 34.99
N GLU A 23 15.96 -1.06 34.59
CA GLU A 23 15.16 0.14 34.44
C GLU A 23 14.28 0.01 33.19
N ALA A 24 12.96 0.07 33.38
CA ALA A 24 11.98 0.10 32.30
C ALA A 24 12.03 1.45 31.57
N LYS A 25 12.06 1.42 30.23
CA LYS A 25 12.01 2.63 29.40
C LYS A 25 10.76 2.62 28.53
N LEU A 26 9.91 3.62 28.73
CA LEU A 26 8.74 3.84 27.90
C LEU A 26 9.14 4.59 26.63
N ILE A 27 8.70 4.07 25.48
CA ILE A 27 8.89 4.71 24.18
C ILE A 27 7.53 4.79 23.49
N GLN A 28 7.25 5.95 22.89
CA GLN A 28 6.11 6.12 22.00
C GLN A 28 6.53 5.83 20.56
N ILE A 29 5.73 5.04 19.86
CA ILE A 29 5.80 4.89 18.42
C ILE A 29 4.52 5.50 17.84
N LEU A 30 4.69 6.48 16.97
CA LEU A 30 3.63 7.02 16.12
C LEU A 30 3.83 6.45 14.72
N HIS A 31 2.80 5.88 14.10
CA HIS A 31 2.95 5.29 12.77
C HIS A 31 1.78 5.54 11.83
N THR A 32 2.11 5.61 10.54
CA THR A 32 1.19 5.63 9.41
C THR A 32 1.61 4.62 8.35
N ASN A 33 0.76 4.40 7.36
CA ASN A 33 1.00 3.55 6.20
C ASN A 33 -0.01 3.91 5.11
N ASP A 34 0.31 3.62 3.85
CA ASP A 34 -0.60 3.68 2.71
C ASP A 34 -1.28 5.06 2.57
N THR A 35 -0.53 6.15 2.73
CA THR A 35 -1.09 7.51 2.66
C THR A 35 -1.46 7.92 1.23
N HIS A 36 -0.86 7.30 0.21
CA HIS A 36 -1.30 7.34 -1.20
C HIS A 36 -1.55 8.75 -1.76
N SER A 37 -0.73 9.73 -1.37
CA SER A 37 -0.91 11.15 -1.71
C SER A 37 -2.26 11.75 -1.32
N TYR A 38 -2.99 11.18 -0.36
CA TYR A 38 -4.19 11.81 0.19
C TYR A 38 -3.79 12.99 1.09
N LEU A 39 -3.65 14.16 0.49
CA LEU A 39 -3.11 15.36 1.15
C LEU A 39 -4.17 16.19 1.88
N ASP A 40 -5.44 16.14 1.46
CA ASP A 40 -6.52 17.02 1.91
C ASP A 40 -7.51 16.32 2.86
N HIS A 41 -8.05 15.17 2.48
CA HIS A 41 -9.03 14.44 3.28
C HIS A 41 -9.11 12.95 2.91
N TYR A 42 -9.71 12.16 3.79
CA TYR A 42 -9.97 10.75 3.58
C TYR A 42 -11.23 10.55 2.73
N ARG A 43 -11.06 10.06 1.50
CA ARG A 43 -12.17 9.73 0.59
C ARG A 43 -13.18 10.87 0.48
N HIS A 44 -14.48 10.61 0.61
CA HIS A 44 -15.53 11.63 0.58
C HIS A 44 -15.77 12.35 1.94
N ASN A 45 -14.86 12.24 2.90
CA ASN A 45 -15.04 12.82 4.24
C ASN A 45 -14.05 13.96 4.50
N GLU A 46 -14.45 15.19 4.19
CA GLU A 46 -13.65 16.41 4.38
C GLU A 46 -13.16 16.65 5.81
N SER A 47 -13.80 16.02 6.81
CA SER A 47 -13.47 16.18 8.24
C SER A 47 -12.47 15.14 8.77
N LEU A 48 -12.09 14.16 7.96
CA LEU A 48 -11.19 13.06 8.34
C LEU A 48 -9.97 13.06 7.43
N GLY A 49 -8.79 12.77 7.97
CA GLY A 49 -7.54 12.71 7.21
C GLY A 49 -6.98 14.07 6.83
N GLY A 50 -6.09 14.06 5.84
CA GLY A 50 -5.35 15.22 5.37
C GLY A 50 -3.99 15.35 6.06
N ALA A 51 -2.96 15.61 5.26
CA ALA A 51 -1.57 15.68 5.72
C ALA A 51 -1.37 16.79 6.77
N ALA A 52 -2.04 17.93 6.61
CA ALA A 52 -1.89 19.05 7.54
C ALA A 52 -2.46 18.74 8.93
N ARG A 53 -3.63 18.06 9.02
CA ARG A 53 -4.21 17.62 10.29
C ARG A 53 -3.37 16.51 10.92
N LEU A 54 -2.92 15.56 10.09
CA LEU A 54 -2.05 14.47 10.54
C LEU A 54 -0.75 15.02 11.15
N LYS A 55 -0.11 16.01 10.52
CA LYS A 55 1.10 16.66 11.05
C LYS A 55 0.86 17.30 12.41
N SER A 56 -0.21 18.09 12.55
CA SER A 56 -0.56 18.70 13.84
C SER A 56 -0.84 17.64 14.92
N LEU A 57 -1.48 16.53 14.56
CA LEU A 57 -1.74 15.42 15.48
C LEU A 57 -0.44 14.71 15.91
N ILE A 58 0.49 14.49 14.98
CA ILE A 58 1.83 13.96 15.26
C ILE A 58 2.56 14.88 16.25
N ASP A 59 2.59 16.19 15.99
CA ASP A 59 3.27 17.16 16.86
C ASP A 59 2.64 17.24 18.25
N TYR A 60 1.31 17.17 18.33
CA TYR A 60 0.57 17.14 19.59
C TYR A 60 1.02 15.95 20.45
N TYR A 61 1.01 14.73 19.90
CA TYR A 61 1.40 13.54 20.66
C TYR A 61 2.90 13.47 20.94
N LYS A 62 3.75 14.00 20.05
CA LYS A 62 5.20 14.14 20.32
C LYS A 62 5.43 15.08 21.51
N SER A 63 4.78 16.25 21.52
CA SER A 63 4.91 17.24 22.59
C SER A 63 4.38 16.71 23.92
N LYS A 64 3.23 16.02 23.90
CA LYS A 64 2.65 15.40 25.09
C LYS A 64 3.57 14.34 25.69
N ALA A 65 4.06 13.40 24.87
CA ALA A 65 4.99 12.36 25.33
C ALA A 65 6.29 12.97 25.87
N GLN A 66 6.82 14.01 25.21
CA GLN A 66 8.01 14.72 25.68
C GLN A 66 7.80 15.36 27.07
N GLY A 67 6.63 15.95 27.32
CA GLY A 67 6.28 16.50 28.65
C GLY A 67 6.21 15.44 29.76
N GLU A 68 5.95 14.19 29.39
CA GLU A 68 5.96 13.01 30.29
C GLU A 68 7.34 12.32 30.34
N GLY A 69 8.36 12.87 29.68
CA GLY A 69 9.70 12.29 29.60
C GLY A 69 9.81 11.08 28.65
N ILE A 70 8.78 10.81 27.85
CA ILE A 70 8.71 9.67 26.92
C ILE A 70 9.24 10.10 25.55
N LYS A 71 10.25 9.40 25.04
CA LYS A 71 10.77 9.63 23.67
C LYS A 71 9.81 9.07 22.64
N THR A 72 9.70 9.75 21.50
CA THR A 72 8.85 9.33 20.38
C THR A 72 9.68 8.98 19.16
N ILE A 73 9.36 7.86 18.50
CA ILE A 73 9.81 7.53 17.15
C ILE A 73 8.59 7.61 16.23
N VAL A 74 8.69 8.33 15.12
CA VAL A 74 7.63 8.47 14.12
C VAL A 74 8.00 7.67 12.87
N MET A 75 7.10 6.81 12.41
CA MET A 75 7.35 5.84 11.35
C MET A 75 6.29 5.92 10.25
N ASP A 76 6.67 5.67 9.00
CA ASP A 76 5.72 5.40 7.91
C ASP A 76 6.03 4.06 7.24
N ALA A 77 5.03 3.20 7.07
CA ALA A 77 5.23 1.86 6.52
C ALA A 77 5.15 1.80 4.98
N GLY A 78 5.27 2.93 4.26
CA GLY A 78 5.35 2.98 2.81
C GLY A 78 4.01 3.20 2.11
N ASP A 79 4.07 3.32 0.78
CA ASP A 79 2.98 3.74 -0.11
C ASP A 79 2.47 5.14 0.21
N PHE A 80 3.40 6.10 0.32
CA PHE A 80 3.06 7.51 0.51
C PHE A 80 2.87 8.27 -0.80
N THR A 81 3.24 7.66 -1.94
CA THR A 81 3.15 8.26 -3.28
C THR A 81 1.84 7.94 -4.00
N GLU A 82 1.83 7.14 -5.06
CA GLU A 82 0.72 7.02 -6.01
C GLU A 82 -0.60 6.58 -5.35
N GLY A 83 -1.73 7.17 -5.77
CA GLY A 83 -3.08 6.80 -5.32
C GLY A 83 -4.10 7.95 -5.30
N ASN A 84 -3.62 9.19 -5.42
CA ASN A 84 -4.43 10.40 -5.63
C ASN A 84 -3.72 11.31 -6.64
N LEU A 85 -4.45 12.16 -7.35
CA LEU A 85 -3.94 13.09 -8.36
C LEU A 85 -2.81 13.98 -7.86
N TYR A 86 -2.71 14.26 -6.55
CA TYR A 86 -1.54 14.92 -5.97
C TYR A 86 -0.20 14.24 -6.31
N TYR A 87 -0.19 12.94 -6.62
CA TYR A 87 0.97 12.24 -7.16
C TYR A 87 1.51 12.86 -8.46
N MET A 88 0.67 13.49 -9.28
CA MET A 88 1.08 14.18 -10.50
C MET A 88 1.65 15.58 -10.24
N ALA A 89 1.49 16.13 -9.03
CA ALA A 89 1.99 17.46 -8.68
C ALA A 89 3.53 17.47 -8.68
N ASP A 90 4.10 18.31 -9.56
CA ASP A 90 5.53 18.39 -9.84
C ASP A 90 6.19 17.01 -10.02
N ASN A 91 5.55 16.13 -10.81
CA ASN A 91 6.02 14.76 -11.06
C ASN A 91 6.35 13.97 -9.78
N ALA A 92 5.41 13.94 -8.83
CA ALA A 92 5.48 13.35 -7.50
C ALA A 92 6.41 14.05 -6.50
N ARG A 93 7.22 15.03 -6.92
CA ARG A 93 8.14 15.73 -6.03
C ARG A 93 7.42 16.41 -4.87
N LYS A 94 6.25 17.02 -5.13
CA LYS A 94 5.51 17.70 -4.07
C LYS A 94 5.04 16.76 -2.96
N VAL A 95 4.72 15.51 -3.31
CA VAL A 95 4.36 14.47 -2.33
C VAL A 95 5.56 14.08 -1.46
N PHE A 96 6.75 13.96 -2.05
CA PHE A 96 7.98 13.77 -1.28
C PHE A 96 8.26 14.97 -0.35
N GLU A 97 8.06 16.19 -0.82
CA GLU A 97 8.23 17.40 0.00
C GLU A 97 7.28 17.41 1.21
N VAL A 98 5.99 17.07 1.01
CA VAL A 98 5.04 16.91 2.12
C VAL A 98 5.51 15.84 3.09
N HIS A 99 5.82 14.63 2.58
CA HIS A 99 6.26 13.51 3.41
C HIS A 99 7.52 13.85 4.22
N ASN A 100 8.46 14.59 3.61
CA ASN A 100 9.69 15.05 4.25
C ASN A 100 9.44 16.00 5.43
N GLU A 101 8.34 16.76 5.40
CA GLU A 101 7.96 17.72 6.43
C GLU A 101 7.00 17.14 7.48
N MET A 102 6.54 15.89 7.32
CA MET A 102 5.66 15.24 8.29
C MET A 102 6.35 14.94 9.64
N GLY A 103 7.68 14.98 9.69
CA GLY A 103 8.45 14.73 10.90
C GLY A 103 8.64 13.25 11.25
N TYR A 104 8.65 12.40 10.21
CA TYR A 104 9.05 10.99 10.29
C TYR A 104 10.54 10.86 10.61
N ASP A 105 10.89 9.86 11.42
CA ASP A 105 12.29 9.47 11.69
C ASP A 105 12.75 8.40 10.69
N VAL A 106 11.85 7.47 10.35
CA VAL A 106 12.08 6.36 9.43
C VAL A 106 10.83 6.11 8.57
N GLY A 107 11.05 5.74 7.31
CA GLY A 107 9.99 5.34 6.39
C GLY A 107 10.39 4.07 5.64
N ALA A 108 9.48 3.13 5.44
CA ALA A 108 9.68 2.07 4.45
C ALA A 108 9.26 2.56 3.07
N MET A 109 9.73 1.88 2.02
CA MET A 109 9.24 2.07 0.67
C MET A 109 8.18 1.01 0.37
N GLY A 110 7.00 1.42 -0.04
CA GLY A 110 5.96 0.51 -0.52
C GLY A 110 6.06 0.23 -2.02
N ASN A 111 5.11 -0.56 -2.56
CA ASN A 111 5.12 -0.86 -3.99
C ASN A 111 4.79 0.35 -4.86
N HIS A 112 3.88 1.21 -4.44
CA HIS A 112 3.50 2.42 -5.17
C HIS A 112 4.66 3.44 -5.23
N ASP A 113 5.55 3.43 -4.25
CA ASP A 113 6.72 4.33 -4.21
C ASP A 113 7.79 4.00 -5.25
N TYR A 114 7.98 2.72 -5.60
CA TYR A 114 8.92 2.32 -6.65
C TYR A 114 8.26 2.09 -8.01
N LEU A 115 6.92 2.06 -8.08
CA LEU A 115 6.16 2.00 -9.33
C LEU A 115 6.28 3.28 -10.17
N MET A 116 6.83 4.38 -9.67
CA MET A 116 7.26 5.48 -10.55
C MET A 116 8.36 5.05 -11.54
N GLY A 117 9.12 4.00 -11.19
CA GLY A 117 10.24 3.48 -11.97
C GLY A 117 11.59 3.99 -11.49
N THR A 118 12.62 3.18 -11.73
CA THR A 118 13.98 3.38 -11.19
C THR A 118 14.63 4.71 -11.59
N SER A 119 14.40 5.18 -12.82
CA SER A 119 14.95 6.46 -13.28
C SER A 119 14.36 7.65 -12.54
N ASP A 120 13.03 7.69 -12.43
CA ASP A 120 12.31 8.81 -11.81
C ASP A 120 12.52 8.81 -10.28
N LEU A 121 12.50 7.63 -9.65
CA LEU A 121 12.88 7.48 -8.25
C LEU A 121 14.32 7.96 -7.99
N ASN A 122 15.29 7.56 -8.81
CA ASN A 122 16.68 8.01 -8.66
C ASN A 122 16.81 9.53 -8.86
N LYS A 123 16.06 10.12 -9.79
CA LYS A 123 16.05 11.57 -10.03
C LYS A 123 15.49 12.31 -8.82
N ILE A 124 14.28 11.97 -8.37
CA ILE A 124 13.62 12.61 -7.22
C ILE A 124 14.48 12.49 -5.97
N LEU A 125 15.02 11.30 -5.69
CA LEU A 125 15.95 11.11 -4.58
C LEU A 125 17.21 11.97 -4.76
N GLY A 126 17.66 12.28 -5.96
CA GLY A 126 18.78 13.20 -6.19
C GLY A 126 18.46 14.66 -5.84
N GLU A 127 17.22 15.08 -6.03
CA GLU A 127 16.75 16.45 -5.84
C GLU A 127 16.31 16.75 -4.41
N MET A 128 15.92 15.72 -3.65
CA MET A 128 15.36 15.85 -2.30
C MET A 128 16.41 15.74 -1.20
N ASP A 129 16.37 16.60 -0.19
CA ASP A 129 17.11 16.41 1.06
C ASP A 129 16.22 15.70 2.09
N LEU A 130 16.36 14.38 2.20
CA LEU A 130 15.51 13.56 3.06
C LEU A 130 15.85 13.80 4.55
N LYS A 131 14.84 14.21 5.31
CA LYS A 131 14.87 14.43 6.77
C LYS A 131 14.59 13.17 7.57
N PHE A 132 14.30 12.06 6.90
CA PHE A 132 14.02 10.74 7.47
C PHE A 132 14.89 9.68 6.79
N SER A 133 15.06 8.52 7.43
CA SER A 133 15.75 7.39 6.81
C SER A 133 14.76 6.53 5.99
N LEU A 134 14.93 6.46 4.67
CA LEU A 134 14.15 5.60 3.79
C LEU A 134 14.74 4.18 3.76
N LEU A 135 13.94 3.17 4.12
CA LEU A 135 14.41 1.82 4.45
C LEU A 135 13.87 0.72 3.51
N VAL A 136 14.77 -0.04 2.87
CA VAL A 136 14.46 -1.23 2.05
C VAL A 136 15.58 -2.27 2.09
N ALA A 137 15.49 -3.21 3.03
CA ALA A 137 16.47 -4.26 3.24
C ALA A 137 16.55 -5.28 2.10
N ASN A 138 15.42 -5.56 1.44
CA ASN A 138 15.34 -6.55 0.36
C ASN A 138 15.56 -5.95 -1.04
N LEU A 139 16.12 -4.74 -1.12
CA LEU A 139 16.58 -4.10 -2.35
C LEU A 139 17.96 -4.63 -2.77
N GLN A 140 18.06 -5.12 -4.00
CA GLN A 140 19.33 -5.40 -4.67
C GLN A 140 19.48 -4.47 -5.85
N MET A 141 20.69 -3.97 -6.06
CA MET A 141 20.95 -2.92 -7.05
C MET A 141 22.21 -3.21 -7.87
N ASN A 142 22.20 -2.78 -9.13
CA ASN A 142 23.40 -2.56 -9.92
C ASN A 142 24.02 -1.17 -9.63
N SER A 143 25.20 -0.89 -10.20
CA SER A 143 26.00 0.31 -9.91
C SER A 143 25.42 1.65 -10.39
N ASP A 144 24.35 1.64 -11.19
CA ASP A 144 24.04 2.76 -12.08
C ASP A 144 23.15 3.85 -11.45
N PHE A 145 22.47 3.55 -10.32
CA PHE A 145 21.52 4.47 -9.68
C PHE A 145 22.06 5.07 -8.37
N LYS A 146 23.03 6.00 -8.48
CA LYS A 146 23.73 6.59 -7.32
C LYS A 146 22.82 7.08 -6.20
N ASN A 147 21.73 7.79 -6.50
CA ASN A 147 20.90 8.41 -5.46
C ASN A 147 20.07 7.37 -4.71
N ILE A 148 19.56 6.34 -5.40
CA ILE A 148 18.90 5.21 -4.75
C ILE A 148 19.89 4.51 -3.80
N ARG A 149 21.10 4.22 -4.28
CA ARG A 149 22.14 3.57 -3.46
C ARG A 149 22.51 4.38 -2.22
N ASP A 150 22.66 5.69 -2.37
CA ASP A 150 23.17 6.56 -1.31
C ASP A 150 22.07 6.92 -0.29
N LYS A 151 20.78 6.91 -0.67
CA LYS A 151 19.67 7.38 0.18
C LYS A 151 18.75 6.28 0.70
N ILE A 152 18.71 5.10 0.06
CA ILE A 152 17.95 3.96 0.58
C ILE A 152 18.87 3.08 1.42
N LEU A 153 18.52 2.93 2.70
CA LEU A 153 19.26 2.10 3.65
C LEU A 153 18.52 0.78 3.90
N PRO A 154 19.20 -0.32 4.26
CA PRO A 154 18.50 -1.55 4.61
C PRO A 154 17.86 -1.50 6.02
N TYR A 155 18.50 -0.80 6.94
CA TYR A 155 18.06 -0.65 8.33
C TYR A 155 18.59 0.66 8.92
N LYS A 156 18.04 1.04 10.08
CA LYS A 156 18.52 2.13 10.93
C LYS A 156 18.72 1.61 12.36
N GLU A 157 19.82 1.98 13.00
CA GLU A 157 20.04 1.76 14.44
C GLU A 157 19.76 3.09 15.17
N ILE A 158 18.92 3.07 16.20
CA ILE A 158 18.59 4.21 17.05
C ILE A 158 18.90 3.84 18.50
N GLU A 159 19.50 4.76 19.26
CA GLU A 159 19.76 4.57 20.68
C GLU A 159 18.93 5.57 21.50
N ILE A 160 18.14 5.07 22.44
CA ILE A 160 17.30 5.88 23.34
C ILE A 160 17.59 5.42 24.77
N ASP A 161 18.11 6.34 25.59
CA ASP A 161 18.43 6.11 27.00
C ASP A 161 19.24 4.81 27.24
N GLY A 162 20.21 4.55 26.36
CA GLY A 162 21.09 3.38 26.41
C GLY A 162 20.47 2.08 25.85
N ILE A 163 19.22 2.10 25.37
CA ILE A 163 18.60 0.97 24.65
C ILE A 163 18.82 1.12 23.16
N LYS A 164 19.41 0.09 22.54
CA LYS A 164 19.72 0.09 21.12
C LYS A 164 18.64 -0.65 20.33
N ILE A 165 17.99 0.05 19.41
CA ILE A 165 16.87 -0.45 18.60
C ILE A 165 17.29 -0.49 17.13
N GLY A 166 17.22 -1.67 16.52
CA GLY A 166 17.41 -1.85 15.08
C GLY A 166 16.08 -1.84 14.36
N ILE A 167 15.96 -1.07 13.28
CA ILE A 167 14.73 -0.95 12.48
C ILE A 167 15.04 -1.44 11.07
N ILE A 168 14.43 -2.55 10.65
CA ILE A 168 14.60 -3.16 9.32
C ILE A 168 13.46 -2.68 8.42
N GLY A 169 13.75 -2.12 7.25
CA GLY A 169 12.72 -1.80 6.25
C GLY A 169 12.49 -2.98 5.31
N LEU A 170 11.24 -3.37 5.03
CA LEU A 170 10.94 -4.46 4.10
C LEU A 170 9.81 -4.07 3.16
N THR A 171 9.93 -4.40 1.88
CA THR A 171 8.88 -4.14 0.89
C THR A 171 8.41 -5.42 0.20
N THR A 172 7.19 -5.43 -0.31
CA THR A 172 6.61 -6.58 -1.01
C THR A 172 7.43 -6.92 -2.25
N ASN A 173 7.64 -8.21 -2.47
CA ASN A 173 8.31 -8.74 -3.65
C ASN A 173 7.32 -9.38 -4.63
N ASP A 174 6.07 -8.93 -4.63
CA ASP A 174 5.06 -9.35 -5.62
C ASP A 174 5.53 -9.03 -7.04
N ILE A 175 5.29 -9.96 -7.95
CA ILE A 175 5.66 -9.85 -9.35
C ILE A 175 4.86 -8.76 -10.08
N LEU A 176 3.63 -8.49 -9.64
CA LEU A 176 2.71 -7.53 -10.26
C LEU A 176 3.21 -6.08 -10.18
N PHE A 177 4.13 -5.78 -9.26
CA PHE A 177 4.61 -4.41 -9.06
C PHE A 177 6.03 -4.15 -9.59
N LYS A 178 6.68 -5.15 -10.20
CA LYS A 178 8.12 -5.05 -10.55
C LYS A 178 8.42 -4.62 -11.98
N TRP A 179 7.41 -4.48 -12.82
CA TRP A 179 7.57 -4.26 -14.26
C TRP A 179 8.25 -2.91 -14.62
N ARG A 180 8.23 -1.91 -13.72
CA ARG A 180 8.95 -0.62 -13.89
C ARG A 180 10.36 -0.59 -13.30
N LEU A 181 10.82 -1.68 -12.67
CA LEU A 181 12.16 -1.76 -12.10
C LEU A 181 13.17 -2.24 -13.15
N VAL A 182 14.13 -1.38 -13.47
CA VAL A 182 15.24 -1.67 -14.40
C VAL A 182 16.55 -1.52 -13.64
N GLY A 183 17.43 -2.53 -13.70
CA GLY A 183 18.71 -2.54 -12.97
C GLY A 183 18.61 -2.68 -11.44
N VAL A 184 17.38 -2.76 -10.92
CA VAL A 184 17.08 -2.92 -9.50
C VAL A 184 16.17 -4.13 -9.30
N LYS A 185 16.33 -4.85 -8.20
CA LYS A 185 15.56 -6.05 -7.88
C LYS A 185 15.09 -6.05 -6.44
N ILE A 186 13.78 -6.23 -6.25
CA ILE A 186 13.21 -6.55 -4.95
C ILE A 186 13.21 -8.07 -4.74
N THR A 187 13.99 -8.49 -3.74
CA THR A 187 14.18 -9.90 -3.36
C THR A 187 13.24 -10.33 -2.24
N SER A 188 13.36 -11.58 -1.78
CA SER A 188 12.50 -12.12 -0.72
C SER A 188 12.64 -11.30 0.58
N PRO A 189 11.54 -10.71 1.10
CA PRO A 189 11.59 -9.96 2.35
C PRO A 189 11.93 -10.87 3.53
N TYR A 190 11.44 -12.11 3.54
CA TYR A 190 11.76 -13.09 4.59
C TYR A 190 13.25 -13.43 4.69
N LYS A 191 13.94 -13.58 3.54
CA LYS A 191 15.38 -13.85 3.53
C LYS A 191 16.18 -12.64 4.02
N ALA A 192 15.80 -11.44 3.57
CA ALA A 192 16.43 -10.20 4.02
C ALA A 192 16.23 -10.00 5.53
N ALA A 193 15.02 -10.20 6.04
CA ALA A 193 14.71 -10.10 7.47
C ALA A 193 15.58 -11.02 8.33
N ASN A 194 15.70 -12.31 7.95
CA ASN A 194 16.57 -13.26 8.68
C ASN A 194 18.05 -12.82 8.66
N TYR A 195 18.53 -12.23 7.56
CA TYR A 195 19.90 -11.74 7.47
C TYR A 195 20.12 -10.51 8.37
N TYR A 196 19.26 -9.49 8.25
CA TYR A 196 19.43 -8.24 8.98
C TYR A 196 19.08 -8.36 10.46
N GLU A 197 18.15 -9.23 10.86
CA GLU A 197 17.91 -9.49 12.28
C GLU A 197 19.17 -10.08 12.94
N ALA A 198 19.83 -11.04 12.29
CA ALA A 198 21.05 -11.66 12.78
C ALA A 198 22.20 -10.65 12.85
N LEU A 199 22.36 -9.80 11.82
CA LEU A 199 23.34 -8.72 11.81
C LEU A 199 23.11 -7.75 12.97
N LEU A 200 21.88 -7.28 13.17
CA LEU A 200 21.53 -6.35 14.23
C LEU A 200 21.74 -6.96 15.62
N LYS A 201 21.39 -8.24 15.82
CA LYS A 201 21.72 -8.96 17.06
C LYS A 201 23.22 -9.07 17.29
N SER A 202 24.02 -9.37 16.26
CA SER A 202 25.50 -9.39 16.40
C SER A 202 26.12 -8.03 16.73
N ARG A 203 25.38 -6.94 16.44
CA ARG A 203 25.74 -5.56 16.78
C ARG A 203 25.15 -5.10 18.11
N ASN A 204 24.71 -6.05 18.94
CA ASN A 204 24.17 -5.81 20.28
C ASN A 204 22.94 -4.89 20.29
N ASN A 205 22.09 -4.95 19.25
CA ASN A 205 20.76 -4.33 19.34
C ASN A 205 19.93 -5.10 20.38
N ASP A 206 19.37 -4.36 21.33
CA ASP A 206 18.51 -4.89 22.38
C ASP A 206 17.19 -5.35 21.77
N PHE A 207 16.60 -4.50 20.91
CA PHE A 207 15.33 -4.75 20.23
C PHE A 207 15.43 -4.56 18.72
N ILE A 208 14.59 -5.28 17.96
CA ILE A 208 14.48 -5.21 16.51
C ILE A 208 13.02 -4.99 16.11
N ILE A 209 12.78 -3.90 15.38
CA ILE A 209 11.49 -3.57 14.78
C ILE A 209 11.60 -3.84 13.28
N ALA A 210 10.59 -4.50 12.70
CA ALA A 210 10.43 -4.53 11.25
C ALA A 210 9.37 -3.50 10.84
N LEU A 211 9.78 -2.55 10.00
CA LEU A 211 8.90 -1.59 9.33
C LEU A 211 8.62 -2.13 7.93
N THR A 212 7.41 -2.59 7.68
CA THR A 212 7.11 -3.48 6.57
C THR A 212 5.99 -2.96 5.68
N HIS A 213 6.12 -3.25 4.39
CA HIS A 213 5.10 -3.03 3.39
C HIS A 213 4.74 -4.36 2.72
N LEU A 214 4.19 -5.30 3.50
CA LEU A 214 3.94 -6.69 3.09
C LEU A 214 2.47 -7.10 3.20
N GLY A 215 1.69 -6.43 4.05
CA GLY A 215 0.33 -6.78 4.38
C GLY A 215 0.26 -7.73 5.57
N VAL A 216 -0.81 -7.60 6.38
CA VAL A 216 -0.95 -8.27 7.68
C VAL A 216 -0.71 -9.78 7.63
N LEU A 217 -1.19 -10.49 6.60
CA LEU A 217 -0.99 -11.94 6.47
C LEU A 217 0.49 -12.30 6.24
N ASN A 218 1.18 -11.53 5.40
CA ASN A 218 2.60 -11.72 5.14
C ASN A 218 3.46 -11.25 6.33
N ASP A 219 3.00 -10.29 7.12
CA ASP A 219 3.65 -9.90 8.37
C ASP A 219 3.54 -10.98 9.45
N ILE A 220 2.39 -11.68 9.54
CA ILE A 220 2.26 -12.87 10.39
C ILE A 220 3.24 -13.95 9.94
N GLU A 221 3.33 -14.19 8.62
CA GLU A 221 4.29 -15.12 8.06
C GLU A 221 5.75 -14.69 8.31
N LEU A 222 6.05 -13.40 8.21
CA LEU A 222 7.36 -12.82 8.52
C LEU A 222 7.76 -13.12 9.97
N ALA A 223 6.86 -12.87 10.92
CA ALA A 223 7.09 -13.20 12.33
C ALA A 223 7.40 -14.69 12.49
N MET A 224 6.61 -15.58 11.88
CA MET A 224 6.83 -17.04 11.92
C MET A 224 8.16 -17.47 11.32
N ARG A 225 8.68 -16.72 10.34
CA ARG A 225 9.92 -17.03 9.63
C ARG A 225 11.17 -16.42 10.25
N THR A 226 11.05 -15.63 11.31
CA THR A 226 12.15 -14.88 11.96
C THR A 226 12.35 -15.33 13.41
N LYS A 227 13.42 -14.86 14.06
CA LYS A 227 13.81 -15.30 15.41
C LYS A 227 13.85 -14.18 16.44
N ASP A 228 14.20 -12.97 15.99
CA ASP A 228 14.67 -11.89 16.84
C ASP A 228 13.92 -10.57 16.61
N ILE A 229 12.95 -10.54 15.69
CA ILE A 229 11.99 -9.43 15.56
C ILE A 229 11.08 -9.36 16.80
N ASP A 230 10.93 -8.15 17.34
CA ASP A 230 10.18 -7.85 18.56
C ASP A 230 8.86 -7.11 18.32
N LEU A 231 8.73 -6.40 17.20
CA LEU A 231 7.53 -5.66 16.77
C LEU A 231 7.54 -5.54 15.24
N ILE A 232 6.35 -5.64 14.63
CA ILE A 232 6.14 -5.34 13.21
C ILE A 232 5.17 -4.15 13.11
N VAL A 233 5.59 -3.12 12.37
CA VAL A 233 4.76 -1.97 11.97
C VAL A 233 4.55 -2.09 10.45
N GLY A 234 3.32 -2.43 10.05
CA GLY A 234 3.01 -2.84 8.68
C GLY A 234 2.25 -1.79 7.85
N GLY A 235 2.10 -2.11 6.56
CA GLY A 235 1.31 -1.43 5.52
C GLY A 235 0.87 -2.42 4.43
N HIS A 236 0.47 -1.94 3.24
CA HIS A 236 0.08 -2.70 2.03
C HIS A 236 -1.34 -3.25 2.03
N SER A 237 -1.83 -3.82 3.13
CA SER A 237 -3.18 -4.40 3.17
C SER A 237 -4.28 -3.41 3.57
N HIS A 238 -3.91 -2.14 3.83
CA HIS A 238 -4.81 -1.03 4.19
C HIS A 238 -5.73 -1.35 5.40
N THR A 239 -5.32 -2.28 6.25
CA THR A 239 -6.11 -2.78 7.39
C THR A 239 -5.96 -1.84 8.58
N ALA A 240 -7.08 -1.31 9.07
CA ALA A 240 -7.15 -0.61 10.34
C ALA A 240 -7.19 -1.62 11.50
N LEU A 241 -6.02 -1.99 12.03
CA LEU A 241 -5.94 -2.88 13.18
C LEU A 241 -6.24 -2.08 14.46
N PHE A 242 -7.47 -2.11 14.97
CA PHE A 242 -7.84 -1.47 16.25
C PHE A 242 -7.24 -2.15 17.49
N LYS A 243 -6.70 -3.37 17.32
CA LYS A 243 -5.89 -4.10 18.30
C LYS A 243 -4.72 -4.75 17.57
N PRO A 244 -3.55 -4.93 18.21
CA PRO A 244 -2.44 -5.60 17.55
C PRO A 244 -2.84 -7.02 17.14
N SER A 245 -2.46 -7.40 15.92
CA SER A 245 -2.41 -8.79 15.52
C SER A 245 -1.10 -9.41 16.02
N TYR A 246 -0.95 -10.73 15.88
CA TYR A 246 0.23 -11.42 16.40
C TYR A 246 0.66 -12.58 15.52
N GLY A 247 1.98 -12.69 15.31
CA GLY A 247 2.64 -13.91 14.88
C GLY A 247 3.41 -14.56 16.03
N VAL A 248 3.75 -15.84 15.88
CA VAL A 248 4.65 -16.55 16.81
C VAL A 248 5.92 -16.91 16.07
N ASN A 249 7.04 -16.40 16.54
CA ASN A 249 8.32 -16.56 15.86
C ASN A 249 8.98 -17.90 16.17
N LYS A 250 10.13 -18.18 15.54
CA LYS A 250 10.88 -19.45 15.71
C LYS A 250 11.40 -19.71 17.12
N ARG A 251 11.40 -18.71 18.00
CA ARG A 251 11.75 -18.82 19.43
C ARG A 251 10.51 -18.87 20.32
N MET A 252 9.32 -19.14 19.75
CA MET A 252 8.04 -19.16 20.45
C MET A 252 7.66 -17.82 21.08
N LYS A 253 8.29 -16.71 20.65
CA LYS A 253 7.93 -15.38 21.10
C LYS A 253 6.73 -14.88 20.29
N LYS A 254 5.75 -14.33 21.00
CA LYS A 254 4.60 -13.63 20.43
C LYS A 254 5.06 -12.24 19.95
N VAL A 255 4.98 -11.99 18.65
CA VAL A 255 5.41 -10.74 18.00
C VAL A 255 4.18 -9.92 17.63
N PRO A 256 3.97 -8.73 18.23
CA PRO A 256 2.88 -7.85 17.86
C PRO A 256 3.05 -7.26 16.45
N ILE A 257 1.92 -7.08 15.78
CA ILE A 257 1.80 -6.51 14.44
C ILE A 257 0.74 -5.39 14.50
N VAL A 258 1.10 -4.19 14.05
CA VAL A 258 0.22 -3.01 14.03
C VAL A 258 0.16 -2.38 12.65
N GLN A 259 -0.97 -1.77 12.31
CA GLN A 259 -1.23 -1.10 11.03
C GLN A 259 -2.36 -0.08 11.19
N ALA A 260 -2.24 1.08 10.55
CA ALA A 260 -3.07 2.26 10.76
C ALA A 260 -3.99 2.58 9.58
N GLY A 261 -4.58 1.55 8.96
CA GLY A 261 -5.56 1.77 7.90
C GLY A 261 -4.90 2.27 6.62
N MET A 262 -5.35 3.41 6.07
CA MET A 262 -4.78 4.04 4.87
C MET A 262 -5.19 5.51 4.76
N HIS A 263 -4.70 6.21 3.73
CA HIS A 263 -5.20 7.52 3.28
C HIS A 263 -5.28 8.56 4.41
N THR A 264 -4.33 8.50 5.35
CA THR A 264 -4.26 9.35 6.54
C THR A 264 -5.47 9.26 7.49
N GLU A 265 -6.30 8.22 7.39
CA GLU A 265 -7.54 8.12 8.19
C GLU A 265 -7.26 7.95 9.70
N TYR A 266 -6.19 7.23 10.04
CA TYR A 266 -5.73 7.02 11.41
C TYR A 266 -4.24 7.36 11.57
N LEU A 267 -3.89 7.84 12.77
CA LEU A 267 -2.54 7.80 13.30
C LEU A 267 -2.46 6.65 14.31
N GLY A 268 -1.58 5.67 14.06
CA GLY A 268 -1.31 4.63 15.03
C GLY A 268 -0.45 5.17 16.17
N LYS A 269 -0.90 4.99 17.41
CA LYS A 269 -0.18 5.42 18.62
C LYS A 269 0.05 4.22 19.53
N LEU A 270 1.31 3.88 19.74
CA LEU A 270 1.77 2.75 20.53
C LEU A 270 2.70 3.24 21.65
N ILE A 271 2.45 2.82 22.89
CA ILE A 271 3.43 2.97 23.99
C ILE A 271 3.98 1.58 24.31
N ILE A 272 5.30 1.44 24.20
CA ILE A 272 6.02 0.20 24.51
C ILE A 272 6.91 0.39 25.73
N ASP A 273 7.05 -0.68 26.52
CA ASP A 273 7.99 -0.80 27.62
C ASP A 273 9.14 -1.72 27.17
N LEU A 274 10.34 -1.13 27.14
CA LEU A 274 11.58 -1.79 26.76
C LEU A 274 12.47 -1.99 27.99
N GLN A 275 12.80 -3.25 28.25
CA GLN A 275 13.69 -3.68 29.32
C GLN A 275 14.73 -4.65 28.74
N LYS A 276 16.01 -4.35 28.89
CA LYS A 276 17.08 -5.18 28.31
C LYS A 276 16.97 -6.63 28.76
N GLY A 277 17.04 -7.55 27.81
CA GLY A 277 16.92 -8.99 28.05
C GLY A 277 15.49 -9.49 28.31
N MET A 278 14.49 -8.60 28.40
CA MET A 278 13.09 -8.95 28.56
C MET A 278 12.33 -8.80 27.24
N PRO A 279 11.24 -9.55 27.02
CA PRO A 279 10.37 -9.32 25.88
C PRO A 279 9.77 -7.91 25.88
N LEU A 280 9.72 -7.28 24.70
CA LEU A 280 8.96 -6.04 24.46
C LEU A 280 7.53 -6.21 24.96
N LYS A 281 7.03 -5.21 25.69
CA LYS A 281 5.64 -5.18 26.18
C LYS A 281 4.92 -3.97 25.61
N ILE A 282 3.73 -4.18 25.04
CA ILE A 282 2.82 -3.10 24.68
C ILE A 282 2.09 -2.65 25.95
N VAL A 283 2.25 -1.37 26.31
CA VAL A 283 1.55 -0.73 27.42
C VAL A 283 0.18 -0.24 26.97
N SER A 284 0.12 0.41 25.80
CA SER A 284 -1.14 0.85 25.19
C SER A 284 -0.99 0.95 23.67
N TYR A 285 -2.10 0.78 22.96
CA TYR A 285 -2.19 0.94 21.52
C TYR A 285 -3.56 1.49 21.14
N GLU A 286 -3.56 2.46 20.23
CA GLU A 286 -4.77 3.14 19.75
C GLU A 286 -4.57 3.54 18.29
N LEU A 287 -5.63 3.41 17.49
CA LEU A 287 -5.75 4.10 16.20
C LEU A 287 -6.52 5.40 16.42
N VAL A 288 -5.82 6.52 16.37
CA VAL A 288 -6.41 7.84 16.58
C VAL A 288 -6.97 8.36 15.26
N PRO A 289 -8.28 8.59 15.12
CA PRO A 289 -8.84 9.17 13.91
C PRO A 289 -8.25 10.56 13.65
N VAL A 290 -7.82 10.83 12.42
CA VAL A 290 -7.25 12.14 12.06
C VAL A 290 -8.37 13.14 11.81
N LYS A 291 -9.03 13.57 12.90
CA LYS A 291 -10.07 14.62 12.92
C LYS A 291 -9.61 15.88 13.66
N TYR A 292 -8.30 16.06 13.78
CA TYR A 292 -7.72 17.12 14.60
C TYR A 292 -8.05 18.50 14.01
N GLU A 293 -8.59 19.40 14.82
CA GLU A 293 -9.07 20.71 14.35
C GLU A 293 -7.93 21.60 13.86
N ALA A 294 -6.77 21.54 14.53
CA ALA A 294 -5.60 22.28 14.10
C ALA A 294 -4.98 21.64 12.85
N SER A 295 -4.51 22.48 11.94
CA SER A 295 -3.82 22.09 10.72
C SER A 295 -2.48 22.81 10.65
N ASP A 296 -1.41 22.07 10.34
CA ASP A 296 -0.07 22.62 10.23
C ASP A 296 -0.02 23.57 9.02
N THR A 297 0.42 24.81 9.25
CA THR A 297 0.39 25.86 8.23
C THR A 297 1.41 25.63 7.13
N LYS A 298 2.54 25.00 7.43
CA LYS A 298 3.57 24.67 6.43
C LYS A 298 3.09 23.56 5.52
N ILE A 299 2.55 22.48 6.08
CA ILE A 299 1.97 21.39 5.28
C ILE A 299 0.79 21.91 4.47
N LYS A 300 -0.09 22.73 5.04
CA LYS A 300 -1.19 23.36 4.30
C LYS A 300 -0.68 24.15 3.08
N GLY A 301 0.38 24.94 3.24
CA GLY A 301 1.03 25.65 2.13
C GLY A 301 1.55 24.70 1.05
N LEU A 302 2.17 23.57 1.42
CA LEU A 302 2.61 22.55 0.45
C LEU A 302 1.45 21.89 -0.29
N VAL A 303 0.30 21.68 0.36
CA VAL A 303 -0.91 21.15 -0.31
C VAL A 303 -1.50 22.18 -1.28
N GLU A 304 -1.47 23.48 -0.92
CA GLU A 304 -1.87 24.57 -1.81
C GLU A 304 -0.94 24.66 -3.03
N GLU A 305 0.38 24.55 -2.83
CA GLU A 305 1.36 24.46 -3.92
C GLU A 305 1.11 23.24 -4.81
N ALA A 306 0.82 22.07 -4.24
CA ALA A 306 0.49 20.87 -5.01
C ALA A 306 -0.73 21.10 -5.92
N ASN A 307 -1.77 21.76 -5.40
CA ASN A 307 -2.92 22.15 -6.20
C ASN A 307 -2.53 23.11 -7.33
N ASN A 308 -1.67 24.09 -7.06
CA ASN A 308 -1.20 25.02 -8.08
C ASN A 308 -0.40 24.31 -9.19
N ASP A 309 0.44 23.33 -8.84
CA ASP A 309 1.18 22.53 -9.82
C ASP A 309 0.23 21.72 -10.72
N LEU A 310 -0.83 21.16 -10.13
CA LEU A 310 -1.89 20.49 -10.88
C LEU A 310 -2.65 21.47 -11.79
N TYR A 311 -3.01 22.65 -11.29
CA TYR A 311 -3.68 23.66 -12.10
C TYR A 311 -2.81 24.18 -13.23
N ALA A 312 -1.49 24.30 -13.04
CA ALA A 312 -0.56 24.62 -14.11
C ALA A 312 -0.48 23.51 -15.16
N SER A 313 -0.58 22.24 -14.74
CA SER A 313 -0.46 21.08 -15.62
C SER A 313 -1.74 20.78 -16.42
N TYR A 314 -2.90 20.98 -15.81
CA TYR A 314 -4.21 20.56 -16.34
C TYR A 314 -5.12 21.74 -16.72
N GLY A 315 -4.92 22.91 -16.12
CA GLY A 315 -5.85 24.03 -16.14
C GLY A 315 -6.89 23.91 -15.02
N LYS A 316 -7.05 24.95 -14.20
CA LYS A 316 -7.99 24.93 -13.07
C LYS A 316 -9.44 24.72 -13.51
N GLU A 317 -9.91 25.51 -14.46
CA GLU A 317 -11.30 25.43 -14.96
C GLU A 317 -11.59 24.06 -15.55
N TRP A 318 -10.65 23.48 -16.28
CA TRP A 318 -10.77 22.13 -16.80
C TRP A 318 -10.77 21.11 -15.66
N LEU A 319 -9.83 21.16 -14.72
CA LEU A 319 -9.74 20.12 -13.70
C LEU A 319 -10.96 20.09 -12.76
N GLU A 320 -11.54 21.26 -12.48
CA GLU A 320 -12.67 21.43 -11.55
C GLU A 320 -14.06 21.44 -12.24
N GLU A 321 -14.12 21.24 -13.56
CA GLU A 321 -15.39 21.20 -14.29
C GLU A 321 -16.26 20.03 -13.82
N GLU A 322 -17.52 20.31 -13.49
CA GLU A 322 -18.54 19.29 -13.25
C GLU A 322 -18.96 18.66 -14.59
N ILE A 323 -18.65 17.37 -14.77
CA ILE A 323 -18.87 16.63 -16.02
C ILE A 323 -20.08 15.68 -15.96
N GLY A 324 -20.68 15.50 -14.78
CA GLY A 324 -21.90 14.71 -14.62
C GLY A 324 -22.29 14.47 -13.16
N PHE A 325 -23.18 13.50 -12.95
CA PHE A 325 -23.72 13.16 -11.64
C PHE A 325 -23.76 11.64 -11.44
N SER A 326 -23.43 11.17 -10.24
CA SER A 326 -23.56 9.78 -9.76
C SER A 326 -24.65 9.67 -8.70
N ASP A 327 -25.53 8.68 -8.85
CA ASP A 327 -26.54 8.36 -7.85
C ASP A 327 -26.07 7.41 -6.73
N LEU A 328 -24.77 7.06 -6.71
CA LEU A 328 -24.17 6.31 -5.60
C LEU A 328 -24.01 7.19 -4.36
N LYS A 329 -23.98 6.53 -3.21
CA LYS A 329 -23.71 7.12 -1.91
C LYS A 329 -22.50 6.47 -1.26
N ALA A 330 -21.84 7.19 -0.35
CA ALA A 330 -20.68 6.68 0.37
C ALA A 330 -20.97 5.38 1.13
N GLU A 331 -22.22 5.16 1.56
CA GLU A 331 -22.66 3.97 2.30
C GLU A 331 -23.02 2.78 1.39
N ASP A 332 -22.98 2.94 0.06
CA ASP A 332 -23.29 1.85 -0.86
C ASP A 332 -22.19 0.79 -0.84
N ILE A 333 -22.46 -0.32 -0.15
CA ILE A 333 -21.54 -1.46 0.03
C ILE A 333 -21.00 -1.98 -1.31
N ASP A 334 -21.81 -1.90 -2.37
CA ASP A 334 -21.45 -2.37 -3.71
C ASP A 334 -20.99 -1.25 -4.65
N GLY A 335 -20.84 -0.02 -4.18
CA GLY A 335 -20.50 1.15 -4.99
C GLY A 335 -19.23 0.94 -5.81
N ALA A 336 -18.16 0.44 -5.18
CA ALA A 336 -16.89 0.14 -5.86
C ALA A 336 -17.02 -0.93 -6.95
N ARG A 337 -17.86 -1.96 -6.72
CA ARG A 337 -18.13 -3.01 -7.69
C ARG A 337 -18.95 -2.49 -8.88
N LYS A 338 -19.98 -1.67 -8.61
CA LYS A 338 -20.78 -1.01 -9.66
C LYS A 338 -19.92 -0.06 -10.50
N TRP A 339 -19.02 0.67 -9.85
CA TRP A 339 -18.05 1.52 -10.53
C TRP A 339 -17.10 0.70 -11.43
N ALA A 340 -16.63 -0.46 -10.96
CA ALA A 340 -15.82 -1.36 -11.77
C ALA A 340 -16.56 -1.89 -13.01
N TYR A 341 -17.85 -2.23 -12.88
CA TYR A 341 -18.69 -2.60 -14.02
C TYR A 341 -18.83 -1.46 -15.02
N PHE A 342 -19.11 -0.24 -14.53
CA PHE A 342 -19.16 0.95 -15.38
C PHE A 342 -17.87 1.16 -16.16
N ILE A 343 -16.70 1.09 -15.50
CA ILE A 343 -15.39 1.18 -16.16
C ILE A 343 -15.24 0.13 -17.25
N THR A 344 -15.59 -1.12 -16.94
CA THR A 344 -15.45 -2.25 -17.88
C THR A 344 -16.34 -2.07 -19.10
N ASP A 345 -17.57 -1.58 -18.92
CA ASP A 345 -18.48 -1.25 -20.02
C ASP A 345 -17.96 -0.09 -20.87
N SER A 346 -17.43 0.96 -20.24
CA SER A 346 -16.82 2.11 -20.94
C SER A 346 -15.69 1.66 -21.85
N ILE A 347 -14.82 0.77 -21.36
CA ILE A 347 -13.73 0.19 -22.13
C ILE A 347 -14.29 -0.57 -23.34
N LYS A 348 -15.29 -1.44 -23.11
CA LYS A 348 -15.89 -2.26 -24.18
C LYS A 348 -16.48 -1.40 -25.29
N GLU A 349 -17.30 -0.42 -24.90
CA GLU A 349 -18.04 0.46 -25.81
C GLU A 349 -17.09 1.35 -26.62
N LYS A 350 -16.14 2.02 -25.96
CA LYS A 350 -15.17 2.90 -26.63
C LYS A 350 -14.28 2.13 -27.59
N ALA A 351 -13.86 0.92 -27.22
CA ALA A 351 -13.04 0.07 -28.07
C ALA A 351 -13.85 -0.62 -29.19
N GLY A 352 -15.18 -0.58 -29.16
CA GLY A 352 -16.05 -1.28 -30.13
C GLY A 352 -15.84 -2.80 -30.10
N THR A 353 -15.54 -3.37 -28.94
CA THR A 353 -15.23 -4.80 -28.78
C THR A 353 -16.42 -5.60 -28.24
N GLN A 354 -16.41 -6.92 -28.47
CA GLN A 354 -17.44 -7.80 -27.92
C GLN A 354 -17.26 -8.08 -26.43
N ILE A 355 -16.01 -8.05 -25.96
CA ILE A 355 -15.65 -8.37 -24.58
C ILE A 355 -14.72 -7.29 -24.05
N ALA A 356 -14.89 -6.86 -22.80
CA ALA A 356 -13.86 -6.15 -22.07
C ALA A 356 -13.51 -6.86 -20.77
N ILE A 357 -12.24 -6.78 -20.40
CA ILE A 357 -11.71 -7.30 -19.14
C ILE A 357 -11.00 -6.15 -18.43
N HIS A 358 -11.30 -5.97 -17.16
CA HIS A 358 -10.67 -4.98 -16.31
C HIS A 358 -10.30 -5.60 -14.97
N THR A 359 -9.32 -5.02 -14.28
CA THR A 359 -8.99 -5.40 -12.91
C THR A 359 -9.41 -4.28 -11.94
N PRO A 360 -10.43 -4.51 -11.10
CA PRO A 360 -10.87 -3.55 -10.09
C PRO A 360 -9.80 -3.17 -9.07
N PHE A 361 -8.71 -3.94 -8.96
CA PHE A 361 -7.56 -3.58 -8.15
C PHE A 361 -6.96 -2.23 -8.57
N MET A 362 -7.08 -1.87 -9.84
CA MET A 362 -6.61 -0.58 -10.33
C MET A 362 -7.59 0.57 -10.02
N ASN A 363 -8.80 0.27 -9.55
CA ASN A 363 -9.73 1.31 -9.12
C ASN A 363 -9.24 1.90 -7.80
N GLY A 364 -9.53 3.18 -7.59
CA GLY A 364 -9.42 3.78 -6.27
C GLY A 364 -10.54 3.25 -5.39
N LYS A 365 -10.43 3.50 -4.08
CA LYS A 365 -11.56 3.25 -3.16
C LYS A 365 -12.64 4.34 -3.22
N ASP A 366 -12.39 5.41 -3.98
CA ASP A 366 -13.26 6.58 -4.12
C ASP A 366 -14.06 6.48 -5.42
N PHE A 367 -15.16 5.72 -5.41
CA PHE A 367 -16.09 5.77 -6.52
C PHE A 367 -16.82 7.13 -6.53
N PRO A 368 -17.14 7.72 -7.69
CA PRO A 368 -17.77 9.04 -7.72
C PRO A 368 -19.17 9.02 -7.07
N ILE A 369 -19.47 10.04 -6.26
CA ILE A 369 -20.78 10.27 -5.63
C ILE A 369 -21.26 11.69 -5.91
N GLY A 370 -22.57 11.90 -6.10
CA GLY A 370 -23.12 13.23 -6.33
C GLY A 370 -22.58 13.88 -7.62
N ASN A 371 -22.31 15.19 -7.59
CA ASN A 371 -21.68 15.88 -8.71
C ASN A 371 -20.26 15.34 -8.92
N ILE A 372 -19.91 15.05 -10.17
CA ILE A 372 -18.61 14.48 -10.54
C ILE A 372 -17.84 15.58 -11.25
N SER A 373 -16.79 16.09 -10.61
CA SER A 373 -15.79 16.88 -11.30
C SER A 373 -14.85 15.98 -12.12
N ARG A 374 -14.14 16.56 -13.07
CA ARG A 374 -13.08 15.83 -13.79
C ARG A 374 -11.97 15.34 -12.85
N ARG A 375 -11.65 16.10 -11.80
CA ARG A 375 -10.76 15.67 -10.71
C ARG A 375 -11.27 14.43 -9.99
N ASP A 376 -12.55 14.38 -9.64
CA ASP A 376 -13.16 13.21 -8.97
C ASP A 376 -13.07 11.96 -9.86
N LEU A 377 -13.33 12.12 -11.15
CA LEU A 377 -13.21 11.03 -12.12
C LEU A 377 -11.79 10.47 -12.17
N ILE A 378 -10.78 11.34 -12.22
CA ILE A 378 -9.37 10.94 -12.24
C ILE A 378 -8.99 10.22 -10.94
N ASN A 379 -9.37 10.78 -9.78
CA ASN A 379 -9.09 10.18 -8.47
C ASN A 379 -9.81 8.83 -8.24
N SER A 380 -10.96 8.62 -8.89
CA SER A 380 -11.68 7.34 -8.81
C SER A 380 -10.97 6.19 -9.53
N PHE A 381 -10.03 6.50 -10.41
CA PHE A 381 -9.22 5.53 -11.13
C PHE A 381 -7.74 5.94 -11.12
N PRO A 382 -7.08 5.90 -9.95
CA PRO A 382 -5.78 6.52 -9.75
C PRO A 382 -4.62 5.65 -10.25
N ARG A 383 -4.76 4.31 -10.28
CA ARG A 383 -3.66 3.37 -10.59
C ARG A 383 -3.23 3.33 -12.07
N VAL A 384 -3.48 4.42 -12.79
CA VAL A 384 -3.11 4.68 -14.17
C VAL A 384 -2.30 5.97 -14.32
N PHE A 385 -1.92 6.62 -13.21
CA PHE A 385 -1.00 7.75 -13.23
C PHE A 385 0.35 7.37 -13.85
N ASP A 386 0.85 8.23 -14.73
CA ASP A 386 2.18 8.11 -15.33
C ASP A 386 2.82 9.49 -15.37
N LEU A 387 3.99 9.65 -14.73
CA LEU A 387 4.70 10.93 -14.69
C LEU A 387 5.07 11.46 -16.09
N LYS A 388 5.09 10.60 -17.11
CA LYS A 388 5.35 10.98 -18.51
C LYS A 388 4.07 11.16 -19.32
N ASP A 389 2.95 10.66 -18.83
CA ASP A 389 1.65 10.77 -19.49
C ASP A 389 0.58 11.23 -18.49
N LYS A 390 0.36 12.54 -18.53
CA LYS A 390 -0.61 13.20 -17.64
C LYS A 390 -2.06 12.82 -17.89
N TYR A 391 -2.39 12.01 -18.90
CA TYR A 391 -3.75 11.53 -19.20
C TYR A 391 -3.97 10.05 -18.88
N GLY A 392 -2.93 9.40 -18.33
CA GLY A 392 -2.97 8.05 -17.84
C GLY A 392 -2.89 6.97 -18.93
N TRP A 393 -3.23 5.75 -18.54
CA TRP A 393 -3.02 4.57 -19.36
C TRP A 393 -4.00 4.43 -20.53
N SER A 394 -3.58 3.65 -21.52
CA SER A 394 -4.32 3.38 -22.74
C SER A 394 -5.18 2.12 -22.66
N ILE A 395 -6.22 2.06 -23.50
CA ILE A 395 -6.99 0.85 -23.77
C ILE A 395 -6.28 0.06 -24.88
N TYR A 396 -6.16 -1.24 -24.67
CA TYR A 396 -5.62 -2.16 -25.66
C TYR A 396 -6.71 -3.12 -26.14
N THR A 397 -6.55 -3.63 -27.37
CA THR A 397 -7.48 -4.58 -27.98
C THR A 397 -6.74 -5.74 -28.62
N THR A 398 -7.42 -6.88 -28.72
CA THR A 398 -6.96 -8.02 -29.52
C THR A 398 -8.13 -8.85 -30.05
N LYS A 399 -7.84 -9.83 -30.90
CA LYS A 399 -8.79 -10.82 -31.40
C LYS A 399 -8.40 -12.21 -30.94
N ILE A 400 -9.23 -12.81 -30.09
CA ILE A 400 -9.00 -14.15 -29.55
C ILE A 400 -9.94 -15.13 -30.24
N LYS A 401 -9.39 -16.24 -30.75
CA LYS A 401 -10.20 -17.31 -31.33
C LYS A 401 -10.98 -18.02 -30.22
N GLY A 402 -12.24 -18.37 -30.44
CA GLY A 402 -13.12 -18.90 -29.41
C GLY A 402 -12.58 -20.14 -28.67
N VAL A 403 -11.80 -20.98 -29.35
CA VAL A 403 -11.12 -22.13 -28.73
C VAL A 403 -10.12 -21.73 -27.62
N TRP A 404 -9.57 -20.53 -27.67
CA TRP A 404 -8.59 -20.01 -26.71
C TRP A 404 -9.20 -19.13 -25.61
N LEU A 405 -10.42 -18.63 -25.78
CA LEU A 405 -11.04 -17.70 -24.82
C LEU A 405 -11.05 -18.26 -23.39
N LYS A 406 -11.45 -19.51 -23.22
CA LYS A 406 -11.48 -20.14 -21.90
C LYS A 406 -10.09 -20.21 -21.26
N VAL A 407 -9.08 -20.65 -22.03
CA VAL A 407 -7.70 -20.78 -21.55
C VAL A 407 -7.13 -19.42 -21.12
N VAL A 408 -7.40 -18.37 -21.90
CA VAL A 408 -6.97 -17.00 -21.56
C VAL A 408 -7.63 -16.54 -20.26
N PHE A 409 -8.95 -16.70 -20.14
CA PHE A 409 -9.69 -16.22 -18.96
C PHE A 409 -9.33 -17.02 -17.71
N GLU A 410 -9.21 -18.34 -17.82
CA GLU A 410 -8.70 -19.19 -16.74
C GLU A 410 -7.31 -18.73 -16.32
N SER A 411 -6.39 -18.48 -17.26
CA SER A 411 -5.03 -18.01 -16.95
C SER A 411 -5.02 -16.67 -16.21
N LEU A 412 -5.86 -15.72 -16.63
CA LEU A 412 -6.02 -14.44 -15.94
C LEU A 412 -6.59 -14.63 -14.53
N MET A 413 -7.59 -15.50 -14.36
CA MET A 413 -8.19 -15.79 -13.06
C MET A 413 -7.20 -16.50 -12.11
N HIS A 414 -6.26 -17.29 -12.64
CA HIS A 414 -5.20 -17.93 -11.86
C HIS A 414 -4.17 -16.94 -11.32
N LEU A 415 -4.08 -15.73 -11.87
CA LEU A 415 -3.22 -14.68 -11.31
C LEU A 415 -3.69 -14.23 -9.92
N GLY A 416 -4.92 -14.56 -9.52
CA GLY A 416 -5.44 -14.23 -8.20
C GLY A 416 -5.64 -12.73 -8.00
N THR A 417 -5.84 -11.98 -9.07
CA THR A 417 -6.27 -10.58 -9.04
C THR A 417 -7.78 -10.48 -9.25
N PRO A 418 -8.48 -9.53 -8.60
CA PRO A 418 -9.86 -9.25 -8.94
C PRO A 418 -10.02 -8.92 -10.42
N LEU A 419 -11.08 -9.44 -11.06
CA LEU A 419 -11.40 -9.20 -12.46
C LEU A 419 -12.87 -8.86 -12.64
N THR A 420 -13.14 -7.91 -13.54
CA THR A 420 -14.46 -7.63 -14.08
C THR A 420 -14.50 -7.89 -15.57
N PHE A 421 -15.62 -8.47 -16.01
CA PHE A 421 -15.88 -8.73 -17.41
C PHE A 421 -17.13 -7.98 -17.87
N SER A 422 -17.16 -7.60 -19.15
CA SER A 422 -18.36 -7.09 -19.83
C SER A 422 -18.56 -7.83 -21.15
N GLY A 423 -19.83 -8.12 -21.49
CA GLY A 423 -20.21 -8.77 -22.76
C GLY A 423 -20.21 -10.30 -22.73
N ILE A 424 -20.04 -10.90 -21.55
CA ILE A 424 -20.03 -12.35 -21.37
C ILE A 424 -20.97 -12.78 -20.25
N ASN A 425 -21.42 -14.03 -20.30
CA ASN A 425 -21.84 -14.77 -19.11
C ASN A 425 -20.99 -16.02 -18.97
N MET A 426 -20.52 -16.31 -17.76
CA MET A 426 -19.58 -17.40 -17.51
C MET A 426 -19.93 -18.16 -16.24
N GLU A 427 -19.98 -19.48 -16.36
CA GLU A 427 -20.07 -20.40 -15.23
C GLU A 427 -18.74 -21.14 -15.09
N PHE A 428 -18.18 -21.13 -13.89
CA PHE A 428 -16.89 -21.77 -13.61
C PHE A 428 -16.90 -22.46 -12.25
N THR A 429 -16.03 -23.44 -12.12
CA THR A 429 -15.70 -24.07 -10.84
C THR A 429 -14.32 -23.60 -10.39
N LYS A 430 -14.18 -23.22 -9.13
CA LYS A 430 -12.91 -22.77 -8.55
C LYS A 430 -12.59 -23.60 -7.31
N ASN A 431 -11.38 -24.14 -7.26
CA ASN A 431 -10.78 -24.71 -6.05
C ASN A 431 -9.50 -23.92 -5.71
N GLU A 432 -8.79 -24.30 -4.64
CA GLU A 432 -7.58 -23.58 -4.20
C GLU A 432 -6.46 -23.50 -5.24
N LYS A 433 -6.44 -24.39 -6.24
CA LYS A 433 -5.34 -24.53 -7.22
C LYS A 433 -5.76 -24.35 -8.67
N ASP A 434 -7.06 -24.34 -8.96
CA ASP A 434 -7.57 -24.44 -10.32
C ASP A 434 -8.89 -23.69 -10.51
N VAL A 435 -9.04 -23.07 -11.68
CA VAL A 435 -10.25 -22.43 -12.17
C VAL A 435 -10.60 -23.06 -13.51
N LYS A 436 -11.83 -23.58 -13.62
CA LYS A 436 -12.29 -24.25 -14.84
C LYS A 436 -13.64 -23.73 -15.31
N ILE A 437 -13.68 -23.18 -16.53
CA ILE A 437 -14.85 -22.60 -17.16
C ILE A 437 -15.71 -23.70 -17.81
N LYS A 438 -16.91 -23.88 -17.27
CA LYS A 438 -17.90 -24.85 -17.77
C LYS A 438 -18.65 -24.27 -18.97
N HIS A 439 -19.30 -23.14 -18.76
CA HIS A 439 -20.10 -22.45 -19.77
C HIS A 439 -19.57 -21.04 -19.98
N LEU A 440 -19.46 -20.64 -21.24
CA LEU A 440 -19.07 -19.28 -21.63
C LEU A 440 -19.92 -18.87 -22.81
N THR A 441 -20.61 -17.74 -22.65
CA THR A 441 -21.37 -17.09 -23.71
C THR A 441 -20.82 -15.70 -23.94
N VAL A 442 -20.93 -15.24 -25.19
CA VAL A 442 -20.61 -13.87 -25.59
C VAL A 442 -21.85 -13.35 -26.31
N ASP A 443 -22.35 -12.18 -25.89
CA ASP A 443 -23.61 -11.62 -26.40
C ASP A 443 -24.79 -12.61 -26.32
N GLY A 444 -24.86 -13.38 -25.22
CA GLY A 444 -25.90 -14.40 -24.98
C GLY A 444 -25.78 -15.68 -25.81
N LYS A 445 -24.77 -15.81 -26.68
CA LYS A 445 -24.57 -17.00 -27.52
C LYS A 445 -23.37 -17.84 -27.05
N PRO A 446 -23.46 -19.18 -27.05
CA PRO A 446 -22.31 -20.03 -26.76
C PRO A 446 -21.10 -19.69 -27.64
N VAL A 447 -19.91 -19.71 -27.05
CA VAL A 447 -18.67 -19.46 -27.79
C VAL A 447 -18.48 -20.48 -28.91
N ASN A 448 -18.33 -20.00 -30.14
CA ASN A 448 -17.96 -20.80 -31.30
C ASN A 448 -16.43 -20.93 -31.34
N PRO A 449 -15.87 -22.15 -31.29
CA PRO A 449 -14.42 -22.36 -31.20
C PRO A 449 -13.63 -21.85 -32.41
N PHE A 450 -14.29 -21.64 -33.56
CA PHE A 450 -13.65 -21.22 -34.81
C PHE A 450 -13.79 -19.72 -35.10
N LYS A 451 -14.69 -19.01 -34.40
CA LYS A 451 -14.89 -17.57 -34.56
C LYS A 451 -13.85 -16.78 -33.77
N TYR A 452 -13.45 -15.62 -34.28
CA TYR A 452 -12.68 -14.63 -33.52
C TYR A 452 -13.60 -13.68 -32.75
N TYR A 453 -13.21 -13.37 -31.52
CA TYR A 453 -13.88 -12.45 -30.63
C TYR A 453 -12.95 -11.29 -30.34
N SER A 454 -13.45 -10.06 -30.49
CA SER A 454 -12.69 -8.86 -30.12
C SER A 454 -12.75 -8.65 -28.61
N VAL A 455 -11.59 -8.44 -28.00
CA VAL A 455 -11.42 -8.28 -26.55
C VAL A 455 -10.64 -7.00 -26.28
N ALA A 456 -11.14 -6.16 -25.36
CA ALA A 456 -10.44 -4.99 -24.84
C ALA A 456 -9.97 -5.21 -23.40
N PHE A 457 -8.89 -4.55 -23.01
CA PHE A 457 -8.33 -4.58 -21.66
C PHE A 457 -7.59 -3.29 -21.35
N THR A 458 -7.44 -3.00 -20.06
CA THR A 458 -6.59 -1.91 -19.59
C THR A 458 -5.11 -2.27 -19.77
N GLU A 459 -4.27 -1.25 -19.98
CA GLU A 459 -2.82 -1.40 -20.09
C GLU A 459 -2.20 -2.18 -18.92
N GLY A 460 -2.75 -2.04 -17.71
CA GLY A 460 -2.30 -2.76 -16.52
C GLY A 460 -2.35 -4.28 -16.65
N ILE A 461 -3.33 -4.83 -17.38
CA ILE A 461 -3.40 -6.27 -17.66
C ILE A 461 -2.24 -6.71 -18.57
N ILE A 462 -1.84 -5.86 -19.53
CA ILE A 462 -0.70 -6.16 -20.41
C ILE A 462 0.62 -6.10 -19.65
N LEU A 463 0.84 -5.02 -18.90
CA LEU A 463 2.05 -4.84 -18.11
C LEU A 463 2.18 -5.90 -17.01
N GLY A 464 1.06 -6.27 -16.38
CA GLY A 464 1.01 -7.37 -15.42
C GLY A 464 1.35 -8.71 -16.06
N ALA A 465 0.82 -9.01 -17.26
CA ALA A 465 1.15 -10.22 -18.00
C ALA A 465 2.64 -10.29 -18.37
N GLU A 466 3.24 -9.17 -18.80
CA GLU A 466 4.67 -9.05 -19.07
C GLU A 466 5.51 -9.29 -17.83
N GLY A 467 5.07 -8.74 -16.68
CA GLY A 467 5.70 -8.95 -15.38
C GLY A 467 5.75 -10.42 -14.97
N VAL A 468 4.71 -11.20 -15.30
CA VAL A 468 4.62 -12.64 -14.99
C VAL A 468 5.51 -13.48 -15.90
N ASN A 469 5.30 -13.43 -17.22
CA ASN A 469 6.22 -13.96 -18.24
C ASN A 469 5.76 -13.62 -19.67
N SER A 470 6.70 -13.63 -20.62
CA SER A 470 6.44 -13.36 -22.04
C SER A 470 5.46 -14.33 -22.72
N LYS A 471 5.28 -15.55 -22.20
CA LYS A 471 4.28 -16.49 -22.72
C LYS A 471 2.85 -16.07 -22.34
N MET A 472 2.66 -15.43 -21.19
CA MET A 472 1.37 -14.87 -20.76
C MET A 472 0.96 -13.71 -21.68
N THR A 473 1.90 -12.82 -22.01
CA THR A 473 1.68 -11.79 -23.04
C THR A 473 1.34 -12.41 -24.40
N ALA A 474 1.99 -13.51 -24.78
CA ALA A 474 1.66 -14.23 -26.00
C ALA A 474 0.26 -14.88 -25.98
N ILE A 475 -0.23 -15.33 -24.81
CA ILE A 475 -1.60 -15.82 -24.61
C ILE A 475 -2.63 -14.71 -24.87
N LEU A 476 -2.28 -13.44 -24.60
CA LEU A 476 -3.10 -12.27 -24.93
C LEU A 476 -3.06 -11.88 -26.43
N THR A 477 -2.41 -12.69 -27.29
CA THR A 477 -2.48 -12.62 -28.76
C THR A 477 -2.07 -11.25 -29.36
N ASN A 478 -0.86 -10.77 -29.08
CA ASN A 478 -0.30 -9.53 -29.66
C ASN A 478 -1.23 -8.30 -29.54
N PRO A 479 -1.48 -7.84 -28.30
CA PRO A 479 -2.39 -6.73 -28.02
C PRO A 479 -2.00 -5.46 -28.79
N GLN A 480 -2.98 -4.74 -29.31
CA GLN A 480 -2.81 -3.48 -30.03
C GLN A 480 -3.25 -2.31 -29.16
N ASN A 481 -2.37 -1.31 -28.99
CA ASN A 481 -2.71 -0.07 -28.31
C ASN A 481 -3.67 0.75 -29.19
N THR A 482 -4.84 1.13 -28.67
CA THR A 482 -5.83 1.93 -29.40
C THR A 482 -5.56 3.44 -29.36
N ASN A 483 -4.63 3.86 -28.49
CA ASN A 483 -4.40 5.24 -28.05
C ASN A 483 -5.59 5.89 -27.33
N TYR A 484 -6.71 5.18 -27.11
CA TYR A 484 -7.79 5.68 -26.27
C TYR A 484 -7.34 5.70 -24.81
N LYS A 485 -7.41 6.88 -24.20
CA LYS A 485 -7.05 7.10 -22.81
C LYS A 485 -8.21 6.76 -21.89
N ILE A 486 -7.90 6.11 -20.77
CA ILE A 486 -8.94 5.58 -19.89
C ILE A 486 -9.78 6.70 -19.26
N TRP A 487 -9.16 7.80 -18.80
CA TRP A 487 -9.92 8.91 -18.22
C TRP A 487 -10.80 9.61 -19.25
N ALA A 488 -10.27 9.88 -20.45
CA ALA A 488 -11.07 10.45 -21.54
C ALA A 488 -12.24 9.54 -21.93
N THR A 489 -12.02 8.22 -21.92
CA THR A 489 -13.07 7.22 -22.17
C THR A 489 -14.18 7.28 -21.13
N LEU A 490 -13.82 7.39 -19.85
CA LEU A 490 -14.81 7.50 -18.79
C LEU A 490 -15.54 8.84 -18.86
N GLU A 491 -14.82 9.94 -19.08
CA GLU A 491 -15.37 11.29 -19.18
C GLU A 491 -16.43 11.38 -20.28
N GLU A 492 -16.13 10.89 -21.49
CA GLU A 492 -17.08 10.86 -22.59
C GLU A 492 -18.38 10.12 -22.21
N LYS A 493 -18.26 9.00 -21.50
CA LYS A 493 -19.43 8.22 -21.07
C LYS A 493 -20.23 8.92 -19.97
N VAL A 494 -19.55 9.57 -19.02
CA VAL A 494 -20.21 10.39 -17.99
C VAL A 494 -20.98 11.54 -18.63
N ALA A 495 -20.33 12.28 -19.52
CA ALA A 495 -20.91 13.43 -20.21
C ALA A 495 -22.11 13.05 -21.10
N GLN A 496 -22.05 11.90 -21.78
CA GLN A 496 -23.18 11.39 -22.59
C GLN A 496 -24.38 10.99 -21.73
N ALA A 497 -24.15 10.42 -20.55
CA ALA A 497 -25.23 9.97 -19.69
C ALA A 497 -25.90 11.12 -18.93
N GLN A 498 -25.15 12.20 -18.63
CA GLN A 498 -25.52 13.37 -17.80
C GLN A 498 -25.91 13.04 -16.33
N ASN A 499 -26.62 11.94 -16.10
CA ASN A 499 -27.02 11.43 -14.80
C ASN A 499 -26.80 9.91 -14.77
N LEU A 500 -25.66 9.49 -14.25
CA LEU A 500 -25.29 8.09 -14.16
C LEU A 500 -26.17 7.38 -13.13
N LYS A 501 -26.97 6.42 -13.60
CA LYS A 501 -27.70 5.49 -12.74
C LYS A 501 -26.84 4.29 -12.36
N LEU A 502 -25.66 4.55 -11.79
CA LEU A 502 -24.72 3.52 -11.37
C LEU A 502 -25.35 2.57 -10.35
N SER A 503 -26.24 3.08 -9.48
CA SER A 503 -26.99 2.29 -8.52
C SER A 503 -27.80 1.16 -9.15
N LYS A 504 -28.18 1.29 -10.43
CA LYS A 504 -28.96 0.32 -11.21
C LYS A 504 -28.13 -0.67 -12.01
N ILE A 505 -26.81 -0.51 -12.06
CA ILE A 505 -25.94 -1.49 -12.73
C ILE A 505 -25.99 -2.79 -11.92
N GLY A 506 -26.53 -3.83 -12.54
CA GLY A 506 -26.65 -5.18 -11.99
C GLY A 506 -25.51 -6.09 -12.42
N GLU A 507 -25.68 -7.40 -12.22
CA GLU A 507 -24.70 -8.42 -12.65
C GLU A 507 -25.01 -8.97 -14.06
N GLU A 508 -26.09 -8.52 -14.70
CA GLU A 508 -26.50 -9.01 -16.02
C GLU A 508 -25.49 -8.60 -17.10
N GLY A 509 -24.74 -9.58 -17.63
CA GLY A 509 -23.67 -9.34 -18.60
C GLY A 509 -22.33 -8.93 -17.99
N HIS A 510 -22.25 -8.92 -16.64
CA HIS A 510 -21.05 -8.65 -15.86
C HIS A 510 -20.66 -9.86 -15.03
N LEU A 511 -19.37 -9.94 -14.67
CA LEU A 511 -18.89 -10.91 -13.70
C LEU A 511 -17.78 -10.29 -12.86
N TYR A 512 -17.89 -10.37 -11.53
CA TYR A 512 -16.85 -9.97 -10.60
C TYR A 512 -16.22 -11.20 -9.94
N ILE A 513 -14.93 -11.41 -10.13
CA ILE A 513 -14.20 -12.54 -9.54
C ILE A 513 -13.28 -12.03 -8.46
N THR A 514 -13.42 -12.55 -7.23
CA THR A 514 -12.46 -12.34 -6.13
C THR A 514 -11.45 -13.48 -6.05
N PRO A 515 -10.22 -13.23 -5.58
CA PRO A 515 -9.24 -14.28 -5.26
C PRO A 515 -9.75 -15.14 -4.09
N ASN A 516 -9.30 -16.41 -3.99
CA ASN A 516 -9.60 -17.26 -2.83
C ASN A 516 -8.70 -16.85 -1.66
N GLN A 517 -8.94 -15.66 -1.11
CA GLN A 517 -8.59 -15.31 0.25
C GLN A 517 -9.71 -14.41 0.75
N VAL A 518 -10.17 -14.74 1.95
CA VAL A 518 -11.14 -13.98 2.74
C VAL A 518 -10.80 -12.50 2.65
N ILE A 519 -11.54 -11.76 1.82
CA ILE A 519 -11.87 -10.39 2.15
C ILE A 519 -12.93 -10.56 3.24
N PRO A 520 -12.67 -10.15 4.50
CA PRO A 520 -13.76 -10.02 5.46
C PRO A 520 -14.85 -9.22 4.78
N SER A 521 -16.10 -9.64 4.92
CA SER A 521 -17.31 -9.07 4.31
C SER A 521 -17.54 -7.57 4.57
N ASP A 522 -16.57 -6.89 5.17
CA ASP A 522 -16.61 -5.56 5.70
C ASP A 522 -15.29 -4.87 5.26
N LEU A 523 -15.21 -4.46 3.98
CA LEU A 523 -14.19 -3.55 3.44
C LEU A 523 -14.82 -2.28 2.90
#